data_AF-A0ABD6GHS1-F1
#
_entry.id   AF-A0ABD6GHS1-F1
#
_cell.length_a   1.000
_cell.length_b   1.000
_cell.length_c   1.000
_cell.angle_alpha   90.00
_cell.angle_beta   90.00
_cell.angle_gamma   90.00
#
_symmetry.space_group_name_H-M   'P 1'
#
loop_
_entity.id
_entity.type
_entity.pdbx_description
1 polymer ?
#
loop_
_entity_poly.entity_id
_entity_poly.type
_entity_poly.pdbx_seq_one_letter_code
_entity_poly.pdbx_strand_id
1 'polypeptide(L)'
;MENPSDDDTYVLERAAIKLTAYDRRLKELRDLQEKRSALLTHPDSQRRIAQLDLLIEHAQKRFDTESKRSTDDAWRRRRDIDDWRSRDGRELRNASRRKVRSTPNEDLSHLTPEEKVQRKRGQRADANFIKRKEQEGMPQADIQAALLLRQQERAVKRMASKEMDHDPATNPAYGMF
;
A
#
# COMPACT_ATOMS: atom_id res chain seq x y z
N MET A 1 -57.61 -29.78 -20.44
CA MET A 1 -57.20 -30.07 -19.06
C MET A 1 -56.30 -28.93 -18.64
N GLU A 2 -56.82 -28.05 -17.78
CA GLU A 2 -56.04 -27.00 -17.13
C GLU A 2 -55.35 -27.64 -15.91
N ASN A 3 -54.03 -27.45 -15.77
CA ASN A 3 -53.31 -27.79 -14.55
C ASN A 3 -53.36 -26.55 -13.62
N PRO A 4 -54.03 -26.61 -12.46
CA PRO A 4 -54.03 -25.52 -11.51
C PRO A 4 -53.05 -25.86 -10.38
N SER A 5 -51.79 -25.48 -10.51
CA SER A 5 -50.84 -25.55 -9.40
C SER A 5 -49.65 -24.62 -9.62
N ASP A 6 -49.91 -23.35 -9.93
CA ASP A 6 -48.93 -22.28 -9.68
C ASP A 6 -49.07 -21.88 -8.20
N ASP A 7 -48.67 -22.79 -7.32
CA ASP A 7 -48.43 -22.46 -5.91
C ASP A 7 -46.97 -21.97 -5.81
N ASP A 8 -46.71 -20.85 -6.49
CA ASP A 8 -45.43 -20.12 -6.45
C ASP A 8 -45.25 -19.52 -5.04
N THR A 9 -44.91 -20.40 -4.12
CA THR A 9 -44.54 -20.03 -2.76
C THR A 9 -43.16 -19.38 -2.84
N TYR A 10 -43.12 -18.06 -3.00
CA TYR A 10 -41.87 -17.29 -2.97
C TYR A 10 -41.18 -17.48 -1.61
N VAL A 11 -40.21 -18.39 -1.53
CA VAL A 11 -39.34 -18.54 -0.37
C VAL A 11 -38.41 -17.34 -0.34
N LEU A 12 -38.72 -16.39 0.54
CA LEU A 12 -37.86 -15.23 0.77
C LEU A 12 -36.59 -15.71 1.49
N GLU A 13 -35.55 -16.06 0.73
CA GLU A 13 -34.23 -16.34 1.27
C GLU A 13 -33.64 -15.05 1.84
N ARG A 14 -33.89 -14.79 3.12
CA ARG A 14 -33.31 -13.65 3.83
C ARG A 14 -31.80 -13.86 3.89
N ALA A 15 -31.05 -12.93 3.28
CA ALA A 15 -29.60 -12.94 3.36
C ALA A 15 -29.14 -13.06 4.82
N ALA A 16 -28.24 -14.00 5.09
CA ALA A 16 -27.72 -14.23 6.44
C ALA A 16 -27.13 -12.93 7.00
N ILE A 17 -27.68 -12.44 8.12
CA ILE A 17 -27.21 -11.22 8.79
C ILE A 17 -25.81 -11.52 9.35
N LYS A 18 -24.77 -11.08 8.63
CA LYS A 18 -23.39 -11.16 9.11
C LYS A 18 -23.15 -10.01 10.07
N LEU A 19 -22.74 -10.32 11.30
CA LEU A 19 -22.35 -9.30 12.28
C LEU A 19 -21.26 -8.40 11.68
N THR A 20 -21.49 -7.09 11.70
CA THR A 20 -20.49 -6.14 11.25
C THR A 20 -19.28 -6.17 12.18
N ALA A 21 -18.15 -5.60 11.76
CA ALA A 21 -16.99 -5.49 12.64
C ALA A 21 -17.31 -4.67 13.91
N TYR A 22 -18.16 -3.64 13.79
CA TYR A 22 -18.67 -2.89 14.92
C TYR A 22 -19.45 -3.78 15.89
N ASP A 23 -20.42 -4.54 15.39
CA ASP A 23 -21.26 -5.43 16.22
C ASP A 23 -20.42 -6.49 16.94
N ARG A 24 -19.39 -7.02 16.27
CA ARG A 24 -18.47 -7.99 16.87
C ARG A 24 -17.69 -7.38 18.04
N ARG A 25 -17.22 -6.13 17.91
CA ARG A 25 -16.50 -5.43 19.00
C ARG A 25 -17.43 -5.05 20.14
N LEU A 26 -18.66 -4.63 19.83
CA LEU A 26 -19.66 -4.34 20.85
C LEU A 26 -20.04 -5.59 21.65
N LYS A 27 -20.24 -6.72 20.97
CA LYS A 27 -20.50 -8.00 21.62
C LYS A 27 -19.34 -8.42 22.52
N GLU A 28 -18.11 -8.34 22.01
CA GLU A 28 -16.91 -8.66 22.80
C GLU A 28 -16.82 -7.84 24.10
N LEU A 29 -17.11 -6.54 24.02
CA LEU A 29 -17.12 -5.66 25.19
C LEU A 29 -18.20 -6.06 26.20
N ARG A 30 -19.43 -6.32 25.74
CA ARG A 30 -20.54 -6.76 26.59
C ARG A 30 -20.23 -8.09 27.28
N ASP A 31 -19.75 -9.08 26.52
CA ASP A 31 -19.43 -10.41 27.05
C ASP A 31 -18.37 -10.32 28.18
N LEU A 32 -17.40 -9.41 28.06
CA LEU A 32 -16.38 -9.20 29.10
C LEU A 32 -16.94 -8.47 30.34
N GLN A 33 -17.80 -7.48 30.14
CA GLN A 33 -18.47 -6.75 31.22
C GLN A 33 -19.41 -7.67 32.00
N GLU A 34 -20.17 -8.53 31.32
CA GLU A 34 -21.04 -9.54 31.94
C GLU A 34 -20.23 -10.51 32.79
N LYS A 35 -19.13 -11.06 32.25
CA LYS A 35 -18.20 -11.93 33.01
C LYS A 35 -17.63 -11.25 34.24
N ARG A 36 -17.31 -9.96 34.14
CA ARG A 36 -16.84 -9.17 35.30
C ARG A 36 -17.94 -9.05 36.35
N SER A 37 -19.16 -8.69 35.93
CA SER A 37 -20.29 -8.54 36.85
C SER A 37 -20.62 -9.85 37.59
N ALA A 38 -20.57 -10.99 36.89
CA ALA A 38 -20.77 -12.31 37.47
C ALA A 38 -19.68 -12.68 38.48
N LEU A 39 -18.44 -12.20 38.33
CA LEU A 39 -17.36 -12.49 39.27
C LEU A 39 -17.39 -11.62 40.53
N LEU A 40 -18.08 -10.48 40.51
CA LEU A 40 -18.21 -9.60 41.69
C LEU A 40 -18.99 -10.25 42.85
N THR A 41 -19.83 -11.24 42.56
CA THR A 41 -20.60 -11.98 43.58
C THR A 41 -19.79 -13.08 44.28
N HIS A 42 -18.56 -13.37 43.82
CA HIS A 42 -17.73 -14.42 44.38
C HIS A 42 -16.64 -13.85 45.30
N PRO A 43 -16.57 -14.28 46.57
CA PRO A 43 -15.40 -14.02 47.41
C PRO A 43 -14.18 -14.72 46.80
N ASP A 44 -13.01 -14.06 46.81
CA ASP A 44 -11.72 -14.50 46.21
C ASP A 44 -11.53 -14.37 44.70
N SER A 45 -12.40 -13.64 43.99
CA SER A 45 -12.27 -13.41 42.55
C SER A 45 -11.39 -12.19 42.16
N GLN A 46 -10.77 -11.49 43.11
CA GLN A 46 -10.08 -10.20 42.90
C GLN A 46 -9.06 -10.22 41.76
N ARG A 47 -8.21 -11.25 41.69
CA ARG A 47 -7.20 -11.37 40.62
C ARG A 47 -7.83 -11.53 39.23
N ARG A 48 -8.94 -12.28 39.14
CA ARG A 48 -9.67 -12.50 37.89
C ARG A 48 -10.42 -11.23 37.47
N ILE A 49 -10.95 -10.46 38.42
CA ILE A 49 -11.57 -9.15 38.16
C ILE A 49 -10.54 -8.19 37.56
N ALA A 50 -9.35 -8.06 38.18
CA ALA A 50 -8.30 -7.18 37.65
C ALA A 50 -7.85 -7.57 36.23
N GLN A 51 -7.78 -8.87 35.93
CA GLN A 51 -7.50 -9.34 34.57
C GLN A 51 -8.61 -8.97 33.59
N LEU A 52 -9.88 -9.11 33.99
CA LEU A 52 -11.02 -8.72 33.17
C LEU A 52 -11.06 -7.20 32.95
N ASP A 53 -10.70 -6.39 33.95
CA ASP A 53 -10.62 -4.93 33.82
C ASP A 53 -9.64 -4.52 32.72
N LEU A 54 -8.45 -5.12 32.68
CA LEU A 54 -7.49 -4.89 31.60
C LEU A 54 -8.05 -5.32 30.23
N LEU A 55 -8.72 -6.48 30.17
CA LEU A 55 -9.33 -6.96 28.92
C LEU A 55 -10.47 -6.06 28.44
N ILE A 56 -11.28 -5.54 29.36
CA ILE A 56 -12.35 -4.57 29.09
C ILE A 56 -11.75 -3.27 28.56
N GLU A 57 -10.68 -2.76 29.16
CA GLU A 57 -10.01 -1.56 28.68
C GLU A 57 -9.49 -1.73 27.24
N HIS A 58 -8.87 -2.88 26.95
CA HIS A 58 -8.43 -3.20 25.59
C HIS A 58 -9.61 -3.38 24.62
N ALA A 59 -10.70 -4.00 25.05
CA ALA A 59 -11.90 -4.17 24.23
C ALA A 59 -12.56 -2.81 23.94
N GLN A 60 -12.62 -1.91 24.92
CA GLN A 60 -13.11 -0.54 24.76
C GLN A 60 -12.27 0.23 23.73
N LYS A 61 -10.94 0.19 23.85
CA LYS A 61 -10.04 0.82 22.86
C LYS A 61 -10.27 0.29 21.44
N ARG A 62 -10.49 -1.02 21.29
CA ARG A 62 -10.83 -1.64 19.98
C ARG A 62 -12.18 -1.17 19.47
N PHE A 63 -13.20 -1.11 20.33
CA PHE A 63 -14.53 -0.63 19.99
C PHE A 63 -14.51 0.84 19.56
N ASP A 64 -13.85 1.72 20.31
CA ASP A 64 -13.74 3.14 19.98
C ASP A 64 -13.02 3.36 18.64
N THR A 65 -11.99 2.58 18.38
CA THR A 65 -11.27 2.60 17.09
C THR A 65 -12.20 2.20 15.94
N GLU A 66 -12.98 1.13 16.12
CA GLU A 66 -13.93 0.68 15.09
C GLU A 66 -15.11 1.65 14.91
N SER A 67 -15.56 2.29 15.99
CA SER A 67 -16.58 3.35 15.95
C SER A 67 -16.12 4.52 15.07
N LYS A 68 -14.89 5.01 15.29
CA LYS A 68 -14.27 6.05 14.45
C LYS A 68 -14.13 5.61 12.97
N ARG A 69 -13.77 4.35 12.74
CA ARG A 69 -13.64 3.78 11.39
C ARG A 69 -14.98 3.61 10.69
N SER A 70 -16.06 3.35 11.42
CA SER A 70 -17.40 3.23 10.85
C SER A 70 -17.86 4.54 10.22
N THR A 71 -17.43 5.68 10.76
CA THR A 71 -17.72 7.01 10.21
C THR A 71 -16.69 7.51 9.17
N ASP A 72 -15.56 6.81 8.99
CA ASP A 72 -14.51 7.20 8.03
C ASP A 72 -14.73 6.55 6.65
N ASP A 73 -15.19 7.35 5.69
CA ASP A 73 -15.43 6.91 4.31
C ASP A 73 -14.17 6.38 3.60
N ALA A 74 -13.01 6.98 3.84
CA ALA A 74 -11.76 6.52 3.25
C ALA A 74 -11.36 5.15 3.81
N TRP A 75 -11.66 4.92 5.08
CA TRP A 75 -11.49 3.62 5.71
C TRP A 75 -12.45 2.58 5.15
N ARG A 76 -13.75 2.91 4.97
CA ARG A 76 -14.72 1.99 4.34
C ARG A 76 -14.29 1.59 2.93
N ARG A 77 -13.92 2.55 2.08
CA ARG A 77 -13.43 2.26 0.72
C ARG A 77 -12.22 1.33 0.72
N ARG A 78 -11.27 1.53 1.63
CA ARG A 78 -10.10 0.65 1.76
C ARG A 78 -10.50 -0.77 2.19
N ARG A 79 -11.42 -0.90 3.16
CA ARG A 79 -11.96 -2.19 3.59
C ARG A 79 -12.61 -2.92 2.41
N ASP A 80 -13.44 -2.24 1.62
CA ASP A 80 -14.15 -2.84 0.49
C ASP A 80 -13.18 -3.31 -0.60
N ILE A 81 -12.17 -2.50 -0.90
CA ILE A 81 -11.08 -2.89 -1.81
C ILE A 81 -10.36 -4.14 -1.29
N ASP A 82 -10.02 -4.17 0.00
CA ASP A 82 -9.30 -5.31 0.57
C ASP A 82 -10.16 -6.58 0.65
N ASP A 83 -11.45 -6.46 0.96
CA ASP A 83 -12.39 -7.58 0.92
C ASP A 83 -12.51 -8.14 -0.49
N TRP A 84 -12.69 -7.26 -1.50
CA TRP A 84 -12.70 -7.65 -2.91
C TRP A 84 -11.39 -8.34 -3.32
N ARG A 85 -10.23 -7.80 -2.92
CA ARG A 85 -8.91 -8.39 -3.21
C ARG A 85 -8.71 -9.76 -2.57
N SER A 86 -9.40 -10.04 -1.46
CA SER A 86 -9.30 -11.32 -0.76
C SER A 86 -10.20 -12.41 -1.36
N ARG A 87 -11.27 -12.01 -2.07
CA ARG A 87 -12.25 -12.88 -2.71
C ARG A 87 -12.14 -12.80 -4.23
N ASP A 88 -13.15 -12.24 -4.88
CA ASP A 88 -13.35 -12.25 -6.33
C ASP A 88 -12.22 -11.56 -7.10
N GLY A 89 -11.62 -10.53 -6.52
CA GLY A 89 -10.51 -9.78 -7.11
C GLY A 89 -9.14 -10.46 -6.98
N ARG A 90 -9.04 -11.59 -6.27
CA ARG A 90 -7.76 -12.24 -5.98
C ARG A 90 -7.04 -12.69 -7.23
N GLU A 91 -7.74 -13.37 -8.14
CA GLU A 91 -7.15 -13.86 -9.39
C GLU A 91 -6.75 -12.73 -10.33
N LEU A 92 -7.63 -11.74 -10.53
CA LEU A 92 -7.34 -10.54 -11.34
C LEU A 92 -6.13 -9.76 -10.79
N ARG A 93 -6.07 -9.57 -9.47
CA ARG A 93 -4.92 -8.93 -8.81
C ARG A 93 -3.65 -9.75 -9.03
N ASN A 94 -3.69 -11.06 -8.83
CA ASN A 94 -2.51 -11.90 -9.00
C ASN A 94 -2.04 -11.97 -10.45
N ALA A 95 -2.97 -12.02 -11.42
CA ALA A 95 -2.66 -12.00 -12.85
C ALA A 95 -1.91 -10.72 -13.24
N SER A 96 -2.37 -9.55 -12.75
CA SER A 96 -1.67 -8.28 -12.99
C SER A 96 -0.25 -8.27 -12.40
N ARG A 97 -0.03 -8.90 -11.23
CA ARG A 97 1.27 -8.96 -10.56
C ARG A 97 2.22 -10.01 -11.14
N ARG A 98 1.69 -11.07 -11.75
CA ARG A 98 2.43 -12.15 -12.41
C ARG A 98 2.79 -11.82 -13.86
N LYS A 99 2.46 -10.64 -14.37
CA LYS A 99 2.91 -10.21 -15.70
C LYS A 99 4.44 -10.21 -15.75
N VAL A 100 4.99 -11.23 -16.40
CA VAL A 100 6.36 -11.23 -16.89
C VAL A 100 6.45 -10.10 -17.91
N ARG A 101 7.46 -9.23 -17.77
CA ARG A 101 7.67 -8.15 -18.75
C ARG A 101 7.86 -8.80 -20.12
N SER A 102 7.11 -8.34 -21.12
CA SER A 102 7.27 -8.78 -22.50
C SER A 102 8.64 -8.38 -23.04
N THR A 103 9.18 -7.24 -22.57
CA THR A 103 10.52 -6.78 -22.88
C THR A 103 11.51 -7.21 -21.79
N PRO A 104 12.63 -7.84 -22.17
CA PRO A 104 13.75 -8.04 -21.26
C PRO A 104 14.20 -6.70 -20.66
N ASN A 105 14.74 -6.73 -19.43
CA ASN A 105 15.39 -5.55 -18.88
C ASN A 105 16.58 -5.17 -19.77
N GLU A 106 16.83 -3.88 -19.91
CA GLU A 106 18.02 -3.38 -20.60
C GLU A 106 19.29 -4.01 -19.99
N ASP A 107 20.21 -4.48 -20.85
CA ASP A 107 21.47 -5.02 -20.38
C ASP A 107 22.38 -3.91 -19.86
N LEU A 108 22.69 -3.97 -18.57
CA LEU A 108 23.54 -3.01 -17.86
C LEU A 108 24.94 -3.59 -17.58
N SER A 109 25.30 -4.71 -18.21
CA SER A 109 26.59 -5.37 -18.05
C SER A 109 27.78 -4.42 -18.30
N HIS A 110 27.64 -3.52 -19.27
CA HIS A 110 28.63 -2.52 -19.64
C HIS A 110 28.87 -1.39 -18.62
N LEU A 111 27.98 -1.22 -17.63
CA LEU A 111 28.11 -0.18 -16.61
C LEU A 111 28.80 -0.69 -15.34
N THR A 112 29.69 0.12 -14.79
CA THR A 112 30.28 -0.15 -13.47
C THR A 112 29.22 -0.08 -12.37
N PRO A 113 29.46 -0.68 -11.18
CA PRO A 113 28.53 -0.58 -10.05
C PRO A 113 28.20 0.88 -9.67
N GLU A 114 29.17 1.77 -9.74
CA GLU A 114 29.00 3.20 -9.42
C GLU A 114 28.15 3.91 -10.47
N GLU A 115 28.38 3.63 -11.76
CA GLU A 115 27.57 4.15 -12.86
C GLU A 115 26.12 3.65 -12.78
N LYS A 116 25.90 2.40 -12.36
CA LYS A 116 24.57 1.85 -12.09
C LYS A 116 23.84 2.61 -10.98
N VAL A 117 24.53 2.95 -9.89
CA VAL A 117 23.97 3.76 -8.80
C VAL A 117 23.62 5.17 -9.29
N GLN A 118 24.51 5.81 -10.03
CA GLN A 118 24.28 7.15 -10.59
C GLN A 118 23.13 7.17 -11.59
N ARG A 119 23.03 6.14 -12.44
CA ARG A 119 21.91 5.94 -13.36
C ARG A 119 20.60 5.81 -12.60
N LYS A 120 20.53 4.97 -11.55
CA LYS A 120 19.34 4.81 -10.71
C LYS A 120 18.92 6.11 -10.03
N ARG A 121 19.89 6.88 -9.50
CA ARG A 121 19.65 8.21 -8.93
C ARG A 121 19.10 9.17 -9.99
N GLY A 122 19.65 9.15 -11.19
CA GLY A 122 19.18 9.94 -12.33
C GLY A 122 17.74 9.62 -12.73
N GLN A 123 17.41 8.33 -12.88
CA GLN A 123 16.05 7.88 -13.18
C GLN A 123 15.03 8.34 -12.12
N ARG A 124 15.40 8.27 -10.84
CA ARG A 124 14.54 8.76 -9.75
C ARG A 124 14.35 10.27 -9.81
N ALA A 125 15.41 11.03 -10.08
CA ALA A 125 15.32 12.48 -10.22
C ALA A 125 14.42 12.89 -11.39
N ASP A 126 14.46 12.14 -12.49
CA ASP A 126 13.65 12.35 -13.69
C ASP A 126 12.18 12.04 -13.43
N ALA A 127 11.89 10.90 -12.78
CA ALA A 127 10.53 10.56 -12.38
C ALA A 127 9.92 11.62 -11.46
N ASN A 128 10.69 12.14 -10.50
CA ASN A 128 10.24 13.23 -9.63
C ASN A 128 9.99 14.53 -10.40
N PHE A 129 10.81 14.82 -11.41
CA PHE A 129 10.65 15.99 -12.26
C PHE A 129 9.37 15.93 -13.08
N ILE A 130 9.13 14.80 -13.76
CA ILE A 130 7.92 14.55 -14.54
C ILE A 130 6.70 14.74 -13.65
N LYS A 131 6.67 14.07 -12.49
CA LYS A 131 5.56 14.18 -11.53
C LYS A 131 5.29 15.62 -11.10
N ARG A 132 6.35 16.39 -10.84
CA ARG A 132 6.20 17.81 -10.45
C ARG A 132 5.64 18.65 -11.60
N LYS A 133 6.11 18.43 -12.83
CA LYS A 133 5.62 19.16 -14.02
C LYS A 133 4.18 18.79 -14.39
N GLU A 134 3.79 17.54 -14.23
CA GLU A 134 2.40 17.09 -14.36
C GLU A 134 1.50 17.79 -13.34
N GLN A 135 1.95 17.92 -12.08
CA GLN A 135 1.22 18.65 -11.04
C GLN A 135 1.11 20.16 -11.32
N GLU A 136 2.12 20.74 -11.97
CA GLU A 136 2.11 22.13 -12.45
C GLU A 136 1.23 22.34 -13.70
N GLY A 137 0.63 21.27 -14.24
CA GLY A 137 -0.27 21.34 -15.40
C GLY A 137 0.44 21.49 -16.75
N MET A 138 1.75 21.20 -16.82
CA MET A 138 2.51 21.29 -18.06
C MET A 138 2.06 20.21 -19.07
N PRO A 139 1.88 20.55 -20.36
CA PRO A 139 1.57 19.56 -21.40
C PRO A 139 2.64 18.47 -21.51
N GLN A 140 2.22 17.23 -21.80
CA GLN A 140 3.12 16.08 -21.83
C GLN A 140 4.29 16.22 -22.83
N ALA A 141 4.04 16.87 -23.98
CA ALA A 141 5.07 17.14 -24.98
C ALA A 141 6.18 18.06 -24.44
N ASP A 142 5.80 19.09 -23.68
CA ASP A 142 6.74 20.05 -23.09
C ASP A 142 7.56 19.41 -21.97
N ILE A 143 6.94 18.52 -21.19
CA ILE A 143 7.65 17.73 -20.17
C ILE A 143 8.73 16.86 -20.82
N GLN A 144 8.43 16.22 -21.95
CA GLN A 144 9.40 15.40 -22.67
C GLN A 144 10.56 16.24 -23.22
N ALA A 145 10.27 17.39 -23.84
CA ALA A 145 11.30 18.30 -24.33
C ALA A 145 12.22 18.80 -23.19
N ALA A 146 11.64 19.23 -22.07
CA ALA A 146 12.40 19.67 -20.90
C ALA A 146 13.22 18.55 -20.25
N LEU A 147 12.69 17.31 -20.25
CA LEU A 147 13.40 16.14 -19.75
C LEU A 147 14.65 15.83 -20.61
N LEU A 148 14.53 15.94 -21.93
CA LEU A 148 15.65 15.71 -22.85
C LEU A 148 16.79 16.71 -22.61
N LEU A 149 16.47 18.01 -22.49
CA LEU A 149 17.46 19.04 -22.16
C LEU A 149 18.17 18.74 -20.84
N ARG A 150 17.41 18.38 -19.80
CA ARG A 150 17.96 18.01 -18.49
C ARG A 150 18.84 16.75 -18.53
N GLN A 151 18.55 15.80 -19.42
CA GLN A 151 19.39 14.63 -19.63
C GLN A 151 20.71 15.00 -20.32
N GLN A 152 20.65 15.85 -21.34
CA GLN A 152 21.84 16.37 -22.03
C GLN A 152 22.75 17.16 -21.08
N GLU A 153 22.21 18.09 -20.29
CA GLU A 153 22.98 18.85 -19.30
C GLU A 153 23.71 17.96 -18.30
N ARG A 154 23.06 16.88 -17.84
CA ARG A 154 23.70 15.92 -16.93
C ARG A 154 24.76 15.09 -17.62
N ALA A 155 24.58 14.74 -18.89
CA ALA A 155 25.59 14.03 -19.67
C ALA A 155 26.85 14.91 -19.83
N VAL A 156 26.67 16.19 -20.19
CA VAL A 156 27.78 17.17 -20.29
C VAL A 156 28.51 17.31 -18.96
N LYS A 157 27.78 17.49 -17.84
CA LYS A 157 28.40 17.59 -16.51
C LYS A 157 29.19 16.34 -16.10
N ARG A 158 28.72 15.14 -16.49
CA ARG A 158 29.42 13.87 -16.22
C ARG A 158 30.70 13.72 -17.04
N MET A 159 30.67 14.13 -18.31
CA MET A 159 31.86 14.13 -19.15
C MET A 159 32.91 15.09 -18.58
N ALA A 160 32.50 16.31 -18.21
CA ALA A 160 33.38 17.29 -17.58
C ALA A 160 33.97 16.78 -16.25
N SER A 161 33.19 16.14 -15.38
CA SER A 161 33.73 15.58 -14.13
C SER A 161 34.71 14.43 -14.37
N LYS A 162 34.46 13.59 -15.38
CA LYS A 162 35.33 12.48 -15.74
C LYS A 162 36.66 12.94 -16.35
N GLU A 163 36.65 14.06 -17.07
CA GLU A 163 37.86 14.72 -17.58
C GLU A 163 38.69 15.36 -16.45
N MET A 164 38.04 15.88 -15.39
CA MET A 164 38.75 16.47 -14.25
C MET A 164 39.36 15.43 -13.28
N ASP A 165 38.80 14.22 -13.21
CA ASP A 165 39.34 13.11 -12.40
C ASP A 165 40.50 12.35 -13.09
N HIS A 166 40.91 12.77 -14.30
CA HIS A 166 42.07 12.20 -14.97
C HIS A 166 43.36 12.82 -14.39
N ASP A 167 43.96 12.13 -13.42
CA ASP A 167 45.22 12.52 -12.79
C ASP A 167 46.32 12.70 -13.87
N PRO A 168 46.90 13.91 -14.05
CA PRO A 168 47.97 14.13 -15.02
C PRO A 168 49.22 13.28 -14.72
N ALA A 169 49.37 12.75 -13.49
CA ALA A 169 50.44 11.81 -13.14
C ALA A 169 50.35 10.45 -13.86
N THR A 170 49.20 10.12 -14.46
CA THR A 170 49.02 8.89 -15.25
C THR A 170 49.38 9.06 -16.73
N ASN A 171 49.73 10.28 -17.17
CA ASN A 171 50.17 10.53 -18.53
C ASN A 171 51.70 10.39 -18.63
N PRO A 172 52.24 9.39 -19.36
CA PRO A 172 53.69 9.15 -19.44
C PRO A 172 54.49 10.28 -20.09
N ALA A 173 53.84 11.30 -20.66
CA ALA A 173 54.46 12.49 -21.22
C ALA A 173 54.44 13.72 -20.28
N TYR A 174 53.82 13.62 -19.09
CA TYR A 174 53.73 14.74 -18.16
C TYR A 174 55.05 14.86 -17.38
N GLY A 175 55.87 15.89 -17.72
CA GLY A 175 57.18 16.14 -17.10
C GLY A 175 58.40 15.81 -17.96
N MET A 176 58.24 15.55 -19.26
CA MET A 176 59.35 15.33 -20.20
C MET A 176 59.83 16.63 -20.90
N PHE A 177 59.84 17.76 -20.20
CA PHE A 177 60.46 19.01 -20.64
C PHE A 177 61.38 19.57 -19.56
#